data_AF-A0A956ZAT9-F1
#
_entry.id   AF-A0A956ZAT9-F1
#
_cell.length_a   1.000
_cell.length_b   1.000
_cell.length_c   1.000
_cell.angle_alpha   90.00
_cell.angle_beta   90.00
_cell.angle_gamma   90.00
#
_symmetry.space_group_name_H-M   'P 1'
#
loop_
_entity.id
_entity.type
_entity.pdbx_description
1 polymer ?
#
loop_
_entity_poly.entity_id
_entity_poly.type
_entity_poly.pdbx_seq_one_letter_code
_entity_poly.pdbx_strand_id
1 'polypeptide(L)'
;MKLAVAAIIILLSSVYVAEGATDKPMPSKPMPNKIKRVSNISSQKVGSLGRFSTQLNRTISATGRLELTPEQKDKVQALRKEYVVKMAREENEARDLEKAAFDAVGKPTFDPAAVKKQFKKLQDLEGSLADSYVTALASLRDIIGEENYAKVTDPRFALSSDLIQTRQRGEMNRANELDVEAVKKNASEAEKAETGSDGASDKGKSTGE
;
A
#
# COMPACT_ATOMS: atom_id res chain seq x y z
N MET A 1 -50.20 -10.60 -31.08
CA MET A 1 -50.39 -10.64 -29.61
C MET A 1 -50.19 -12.07 -29.13
N LYS A 2 -49.41 -12.24 -28.04
CA LYS A 2 -49.26 -13.41 -27.14
C LYS A 2 -48.45 -14.61 -27.72
N LEU A 3 -47.20 -14.86 -27.27
CA LEU A 3 -46.76 -15.54 -26.00
C LEU A 3 -47.25 -16.99 -25.95
N ALA A 4 -46.52 -18.04 -25.56
CA ALA A 4 -45.18 -18.28 -25.00
C ALA A 4 -44.95 -19.82 -25.06
N VAL A 5 -43.74 -20.32 -25.34
CA VAL A 5 -42.82 -20.99 -24.37
C VAL A 5 -43.34 -22.29 -23.72
N ALA A 6 -42.56 -23.39 -23.91
CA ALA A 6 -41.99 -24.28 -22.86
C ALA A 6 -41.75 -25.68 -23.46
N ALA A 7 -40.51 -26.14 -23.65
CA ALA A 7 -39.53 -26.65 -22.66
C ALA A 7 -39.60 -28.19 -22.53
N ILE A 8 -38.52 -28.84 -22.96
CA ILE A 8 -38.29 -30.28 -22.90
C ILE A 8 -37.50 -30.58 -21.61
N ILE A 9 -38.04 -31.47 -20.78
CA ILE A 9 -37.37 -32.04 -19.61
C ILE A 9 -37.10 -33.52 -19.92
N ILE A 10 -35.84 -33.94 -19.87
CA ILE A 10 -35.49 -35.36 -19.75
C ILE A 10 -34.56 -35.52 -18.56
N LEU A 11 -35.13 -36.16 -17.53
CA LEU A 11 -34.49 -36.83 -16.42
C LEU A 11 -33.68 -38.04 -16.93
N LEU A 12 -32.51 -38.29 -16.35
CA LEU A 12 -31.99 -39.65 -16.20
C LEU A 12 -31.06 -39.71 -14.99
N SER A 13 -31.62 -40.25 -13.92
CA SER A 13 -30.96 -40.61 -12.68
C SER A 13 -30.44 -42.05 -12.75
N SER A 14 -29.45 -42.32 -11.89
CA SER A 14 -29.12 -43.59 -11.24
C SER A 14 -28.15 -44.59 -11.92
N VAL A 15 -26.95 -44.65 -11.33
CA VAL A 15 -26.17 -45.88 -11.06
C VAL A 15 -25.97 -45.85 -9.52
N TYR A 16 -26.59 -46.72 -8.72
CA TYR A 16 -26.30 -48.12 -8.37
C TYR A 16 -25.10 -48.35 -7.40
N VAL A 17 -25.41 -49.18 -6.40
CA VAL A 17 -24.59 -50.04 -5.52
C VAL A 17 -24.01 -49.46 -4.22
N ALA A 18 -24.24 -50.25 -3.17
CA ALA A 18 -24.00 -50.07 -1.76
C ALA A 18 -22.67 -50.71 -1.28
N GLU A 19 -22.50 -50.67 0.05
CA GLU A 19 -21.65 -51.49 0.94
C GLU A 19 -20.30 -50.93 1.43
N GLY A 20 -20.14 -50.98 2.76
CA GLY A 20 -18.87 -51.34 3.39
C GLY A 20 -18.22 -50.27 4.27
N ALA A 21 -18.50 -50.32 5.57
CA ALA A 21 -17.76 -49.60 6.61
C ALA A 21 -16.33 -50.12 6.77
N THR A 22 -15.36 -49.23 7.05
CA THR A 22 -14.26 -49.44 8.02
C THR A 22 -13.50 -48.13 8.25
N ASP A 23 -13.34 -47.78 9.53
CA ASP A 23 -12.54 -46.66 10.04
C ASP A 23 -11.05 -46.81 9.74
N LYS A 24 -10.47 -45.81 9.04
CA LYS A 24 -9.10 -45.29 9.23
C LYS A 24 -9.02 -43.82 8.76
N PRO A 25 -8.40 -42.89 9.50
CA PRO A 25 -8.14 -41.56 8.98
C PRO A 25 -6.93 -41.64 8.03
N MET A 26 -7.19 -41.66 6.73
CA MET A 26 -6.17 -41.47 5.70
C MET A 26 -6.27 -40.06 5.11
N PRO A 27 -5.12 -39.54 4.63
CA PRO A 27 -4.81 -38.12 4.57
C PRO A 27 -5.70 -37.38 3.56
N SER A 28 -5.89 -36.09 3.85
CA SER A 28 -6.60 -35.10 3.02
C SER A 28 -6.54 -35.41 1.53
N LYS A 29 -7.72 -35.57 0.92
CA LYS A 29 -7.91 -35.56 -0.55
C LYS A 29 -7.05 -34.43 -1.16
N PRO A 30 -6.30 -34.67 -2.25
CA PRO A 30 -5.73 -33.57 -3.01
C PRO A 30 -6.90 -32.71 -3.49
N MET A 31 -6.96 -31.46 -3.00
CA MET A 31 -7.98 -30.52 -3.43
C MET A 31 -7.96 -30.45 -4.96
N PRO A 32 -9.13 -30.49 -5.61
CA PRO A 32 -9.20 -30.28 -7.05
C PRO A 32 -8.47 -28.98 -7.34
N ASN A 33 -7.50 -29.09 -8.24
CA ASN A 33 -6.61 -28.03 -8.66
C ASN A 33 -7.47 -26.80 -8.95
N LYS A 34 -7.59 -25.90 -7.97
CA LYS A 34 -7.99 -24.54 -8.23
C LYS A 34 -6.91 -24.12 -9.18
N ILE A 35 -7.25 -24.08 -10.47
CA ILE A 35 -6.57 -23.22 -11.42
C ILE A 35 -6.61 -21.89 -10.68
N LYS A 36 -5.50 -21.59 -9.99
CA LYS A 36 -5.13 -20.23 -9.68
C LYS A 36 -5.18 -19.65 -11.07
N ARG A 37 -6.28 -18.98 -11.43
CA ARG A 37 -6.19 -17.87 -12.34
C ARG A 37 -5.11 -17.06 -11.68
N VAL A 38 -3.91 -17.22 -12.24
CA VAL A 38 -2.79 -16.44 -11.88
C VAL A 38 -3.25 -15.07 -12.35
N SER A 39 -3.89 -14.32 -11.44
CA SER A 39 -4.04 -12.89 -11.54
C SER A 39 -2.65 -12.29 -11.33
N ASN A 40 -1.70 -12.71 -12.18
CA ASN A 40 -0.44 -12.05 -12.45
C ASN A 40 -0.62 -11.24 -13.74
N ILE A 41 -1.77 -10.58 -13.90
CA ILE A 41 -1.65 -9.18 -14.28
C ILE A 41 -1.13 -8.53 -13.02
N SER A 42 0.20 -8.56 -12.87
CA SER A 42 0.85 -7.77 -11.86
C SER A 42 0.28 -6.37 -12.01
N SER A 43 -0.43 -5.91 -10.99
CA SER A 43 -0.78 -4.52 -10.79
C SER A 43 0.48 -3.65 -10.64
N GLN A 44 1.67 -4.16 -10.97
CA GLN A 44 2.92 -3.40 -11.13
C GLN A 44 2.94 -2.49 -12.37
N LYS A 45 1.84 -2.42 -13.13
CA LYS A 45 1.51 -1.25 -13.95
C LYS A 45 0.19 -0.64 -13.50
N VAL A 46 0.08 -0.25 -12.23
CA VAL A 46 -0.60 1.02 -11.92
C VAL A 46 0.30 2.10 -12.48
N GLY A 47 0.15 2.38 -13.78
CA GLY A 47 0.83 3.51 -14.39
C GLY A 47 0.44 4.76 -13.60
N SER A 48 1.43 5.53 -13.17
CA SER A 48 1.25 6.95 -12.88
C SER A 48 0.32 7.41 -11.75
N LEU A 49 -0.08 6.58 -10.77
CA LEU A 49 -0.90 7.06 -9.63
C LEU A 49 -0.29 8.30 -8.97
N GLY A 50 -0.82 9.48 -9.30
CA GLY A 50 -0.39 10.72 -8.70
C GLY A 50 1.01 11.15 -9.15
N ARG A 51 1.57 10.61 -10.24
CA ARG A 51 3.01 10.76 -10.52
C ARG A 51 3.42 12.22 -10.59
N PHE A 52 2.67 13.06 -11.30
CA PHE A 52 3.02 14.46 -11.47
C PHE A 52 2.62 15.28 -10.24
N SER A 53 1.38 15.12 -9.76
CA SER A 53 0.91 15.88 -8.59
C SER A 53 1.71 15.54 -7.32
N THR A 54 2.01 14.26 -7.08
CA THR A 54 2.77 13.79 -5.92
C THR A 54 4.24 14.21 -6.03
N GLN A 55 4.86 14.07 -7.20
CA GLN A 55 6.24 14.53 -7.38
C GLN A 55 6.33 16.05 -7.17
N LEU A 56 5.45 16.83 -7.78
CA LEU A 56 5.43 18.27 -7.58
C LEU A 56 5.20 18.61 -6.10
N ASN A 57 4.23 17.99 -5.46
CA ASN A 57 3.93 18.24 -4.05
C ASN A 57 5.10 17.87 -3.13
N ARG A 58 5.85 16.81 -3.44
CA ARG A 58 7.10 16.47 -2.71
C ARG A 58 8.16 17.54 -2.89
N THR A 59 8.43 17.98 -4.12
CA THR A 59 9.41 19.04 -4.39
C THR A 59 9.03 20.36 -3.71
N ILE A 60 7.75 20.74 -3.78
CA ILE A 60 7.20 21.90 -3.07
C ILE A 60 7.38 21.74 -1.55
N SER A 61 7.10 20.56 -1.00
CA SER A 61 7.24 20.34 0.44
C SER A 61 8.70 20.43 0.90
N ALA A 62 9.65 20.02 0.06
CA ALA A 62 11.08 20.17 0.34
C ALA A 62 11.52 21.64 0.45
N THR A 63 10.81 22.58 -0.18
CA THR A 63 11.16 24.01 -0.06
C THR A 63 10.92 24.56 1.35
N GLY A 64 10.11 23.90 2.18
CA GLY A 64 9.92 24.26 3.59
C GLY A 64 11.19 24.15 4.43
N ARG A 65 12.24 23.52 3.89
CA ARG A 65 13.56 23.38 4.50
C ARG A 65 14.54 24.47 4.10
N LEU A 66 14.13 25.34 3.17
CA LEU A 66 14.92 26.47 2.72
C LEU A 66 14.58 27.72 3.53
N GLU A 67 15.55 28.61 3.68
CA GLU A 67 15.32 29.96 4.20
C GLU A 67 14.72 30.83 3.09
N LEU A 68 13.41 30.69 2.89
CA LEU A 68 12.65 31.52 1.94
C LEU A 68 12.12 32.79 2.61
N THR A 69 12.07 33.88 1.86
CA THR A 69 11.37 35.09 2.29
C THR A 69 9.86 34.83 2.45
N PRO A 70 9.12 35.64 3.23
CA PRO A 70 7.67 35.50 3.34
C PRO A 70 6.97 35.53 1.98
N GLU A 71 7.38 36.43 1.09
CA GLU A 71 6.84 36.57 -0.26
C GLU A 71 7.07 35.31 -1.12
N GLN A 72 8.24 34.69 -1.01
CA GLN A 72 8.53 33.42 -1.70
C GLN A 72 7.66 32.29 -1.16
N LYS A 73 7.47 32.21 0.17
CA LYS A 73 6.60 31.20 0.79
C LYS A 73 5.16 31.32 0.28
N ASP A 74 4.64 32.52 0.19
CA ASP A 74 3.28 32.79 -0.32
C ASP A 74 3.14 32.36 -1.78
N LYS A 75 4.12 32.72 -2.62
CA LYS A 75 4.16 32.30 -4.04
C LYS A 75 4.23 30.77 -4.19
N VAL A 76 5.03 30.09 -3.37
CA VAL A 76 5.10 28.62 -3.37
C VAL A 76 3.75 28.00 -2.97
N GLN A 77 3.06 28.54 -1.96
CA GLN A 77 1.74 28.05 -1.57
C GLN A 77 0.67 28.30 -2.64
N ALA A 78 0.73 29.44 -3.34
CA ALA A 78 -0.14 29.73 -4.47
C ALA A 78 0.07 28.71 -5.60
N LEU A 79 1.33 28.46 -5.97
CA LEU A 79 1.71 27.46 -6.98
C LEU A 79 1.21 26.06 -6.62
N ARG A 80 1.30 25.68 -5.33
CA ARG A 80 0.76 24.41 -4.83
C ARG A 80 -0.74 24.29 -5.11
N LYS A 81 -1.52 25.32 -4.78
CA LYS A 81 -2.98 25.32 -4.97
C LYS A 81 -3.36 25.26 -6.46
N GLU A 82 -2.64 26.01 -7.28
CA GLU A 82 -2.90 26.11 -8.72
C GLU A 82 -2.62 24.78 -9.44
N TYR A 83 -1.46 24.16 -9.19
CA TYR A 83 -0.99 23.04 -9.99
C TYR A 83 -1.25 21.68 -9.35
N VAL A 84 -1.00 21.50 -8.05
CA VAL A 84 -1.08 20.18 -7.42
C VAL A 84 -2.51 19.64 -7.41
N VAL A 85 -3.47 20.47 -7.00
CA VAL A 85 -4.88 20.06 -6.91
C VAL A 85 -5.46 19.77 -8.30
N LYS A 86 -5.16 20.63 -9.27
CA LYS A 86 -5.61 20.47 -10.66
C LYS A 86 -5.06 19.20 -11.28
N MET A 87 -3.74 18.97 -11.19
CA MET A 87 -3.12 17.75 -11.70
C MET A 87 -3.66 16.50 -11.01
N ALA A 88 -3.88 16.52 -9.69
CA ALA A 88 -4.46 15.38 -8.98
C ALA A 88 -5.85 15.01 -9.52
N ARG A 89 -6.66 16.00 -9.92
CA ARG A 89 -7.97 15.78 -10.54
C ARG A 89 -7.84 15.19 -11.93
N GLU A 90 -6.99 15.78 -12.77
CA GLU A 90 -6.73 15.30 -14.14
C GLU A 90 -6.13 13.88 -14.16
N GLU A 91 -5.25 13.56 -13.21
CA GLU A 91 -4.71 12.21 -13.02
C GLU A 91 -5.81 11.21 -12.63
N ASN A 92 -6.83 11.62 -11.85
CA ASN A 92 -7.96 10.74 -11.57
C ASN A 92 -8.83 10.53 -12.82
N GLU A 93 -9.04 11.56 -13.64
CA GLU A 93 -9.75 11.41 -14.92
C GLU A 93 -8.99 10.47 -15.87
N ALA A 94 -7.66 10.57 -15.94
CA ALA A 94 -6.83 9.65 -16.72
C ALA A 94 -7.03 8.19 -16.29
N ARG A 95 -7.12 7.92 -14.99
CA ARG A 95 -7.37 6.56 -14.47
C ARG A 95 -8.75 6.05 -14.87
N ASP A 96 -9.77 6.90 -14.79
CA ASP A 96 -11.13 6.52 -15.17
C ASP A 96 -11.20 6.19 -16.67
N LEU A 97 -10.51 6.97 -17.51
CA LEU A 97 -10.39 6.72 -18.94
C LEU A 97 -9.61 5.45 -19.27
N GLU A 98 -8.48 5.22 -18.60
CA GLU A 98 -7.67 4.01 -18.75
C GLU A 98 -8.49 2.77 -18.40
N LYS A 99 -9.16 2.79 -17.24
CA LYS A 99 -10.05 1.72 -16.80
C LYS A 99 -11.17 1.47 -17.80
N ALA A 100 -11.84 2.52 -18.27
CA ALA A 100 -12.92 2.39 -19.25
C ALA A 100 -12.43 1.79 -20.58
N ALA A 101 -11.23 2.15 -21.03
CA ALA A 101 -10.63 1.60 -22.25
C ALA A 101 -10.32 0.11 -22.11
N PHE A 102 -9.71 -0.31 -21.00
CA PHE A 102 -9.43 -1.72 -20.76
C PHE A 102 -10.70 -2.56 -20.54
N ASP A 103 -11.68 -2.03 -19.81
CA ASP A 103 -12.98 -2.67 -19.63
C ASP A 103 -13.72 -2.83 -20.97
N ALA A 104 -13.56 -1.89 -21.90
CA ALA A 104 -14.10 -2.00 -23.25
C ALA A 104 -13.39 -3.10 -24.06
N VAL A 105 -12.06 -3.13 -24.08
CA VAL A 105 -11.26 -4.15 -24.80
C VAL A 105 -11.51 -5.56 -24.26
N GLY A 106 -11.82 -5.70 -22.97
CA GLY A 106 -12.16 -6.99 -22.35
C GLY A 106 -13.46 -7.62 -22.86
N LYS A 107 -14.31 -6.88 -23.59
CA LYS A 107 -15.58 -7.39 -24.14
C LYS A 107 -15.35 -7.95 -25.55
N PRO A 108 -15.85 -9.16 -25.88
CA PRO A 108 -15.73 -9.73 -27.23
C PRO A 108 -16.35 -8.86 -28.34
N THR A 109 -17.31 -8.00 -27.97
CA THR A 109 -18.07 -7.13 -28.89
C THR A 109 -17.58 -5.68 -28.84
N PHE A 110 -16.33 -5.43 -28.44
CA PHE A 110 -15.81 -4.07 -28.34
C PHE A 110 -15.81 -3.38 -29.71
N ASP A 111 -16.08 -2.07 -29.73
CA ASP A 111 -15.89 -1.23 -30.92
C ASP A 111 -14.45 -0.72 -30.96
N PRO A 112 -13.63 -1.13 -31.95
CA PRO A 112 -12.26 -0.66 -32.08
C PRO A 112 -12.15 0.86 -32.22
N ALA A 113 -13.12 1.53 -32.85
CA ALA A 113 -13.08 2.98 -33.03
C ALA A 113 -13.29 3.72 -31.70
N ALA A 114 -14.29 3.31 -30.91
CA ALA A 114 -14.53 3.84 -29.57
C ALA A 114 -13.32 3.64 -28.63
N VAL A 115 -12.74 2.44 -28.62
CA VAL A 115 -11.56 2.13 -27.80
C VAL A 115 -10.36 3.01 -28.19
N LYS A 116 -10.06 3.13 -29.48
CA LYS A 116 -8.97 4.00 -29.97
C LYS A 116 -9.19 5.46 -29.57
N LYS A 117 -10.43 5.94 -29.62
CA LYS A 117 -10.78 7.30 -29.19
C LYS A 117 -10.51 7.51 -27.69
N GLN A 118 -10.80 6.53 -26.85
CA GLN A 118 -10.50 6.58 -25.41
C GLN A 118 -8.99 6.62 -25.16
N PHE A 119 -8.22 5.76 -25.82
CA PHE A 119 -6.75 5.78 -25.70
C PHE A 119 -6.14 7.10 -26.19
N LYS A 120 -6.67 7.69 -27.27
CA LYS A 120 -6.22 9.01 -27.72
C LYS A 120 -6.50 10.09 -26.68
N LYS A 121 -7.72 10.11 -26.10
CA LYS A 121 -8.06 11.06 -25.04
C LYS A 121 -7.13 10.91 -23.82
N LEU A 122 -6.81 9.67 -23.46
CA LEU A 122 -5.86 9.38 -22.38
C LEU A 122 -4.47 9.95 -22.69
N GLN A 123 -3.93 9.70 -23.89
CA GLN A 123 -2.63 10.22 -24.33
C GLN A 123 -2.58 11.76 -24.33
N ASP A 124 -3.63 12.41 -24.85
CA ASP A 124 -3.72 13.87 -24.87
C ASP A 124 -3.72 14.45 -23.44
N LEU A 125 -4.44 13.79 -22.50
CA LEU A 125 -4.49 14.18 -21.10
C LEU A 125 -3.16 13.97 -20.38
N GLU A 126 -2.48 12.84 -20.61
CA GLU A 126 -1.15 12.56 -20.07
C GLU A 126 -0.10 13.56 -20.58
N GLY A 127 -0.19 13.97 -21.85
CA GLY A 127 0.65 15.04 -22.41
C GLY A 127 0.44 16.37 -21.68
N SER A 128 -0.82 16.79 -21.52
CA SER A 128 -1.18 18.02 -20.80
C SER A 128 -0.70 18.01 -19.34
N LEU A 129 -0.77 16.86 -18.67
CA LEU A 129 -0.25 16.68 -17.32
C LEU A 129 1.27 16.86 -17.25
N ALA A 130 2.01 16.29 -18.21
CA ALA A 130 3.45 16.44 -18.29
C ALA A 130 3.86 17.91 -18.54
N ASP A 131 3.18 18.61 -19.44
CA ASP A 131 3.41 20.02 -19.73
C ASP A 131 3.13 20.91 -18.50
N SER A 132 2.02 20.65 -17.81
CA SER A 132 1.67 21.35 -16.57
C SER A 132 2.69 21.11 -15.47
N TYR A 133 3.21 19.88 -15.35
CA TYR A 133 4.25 19.55 -14.41
C TYR A 133 5.56 20.30 -14.67
N VAL A 134 6.03 20.32 -15.93
CA VAL A 134 7.25 21.05 -16.31
C VAL A 134 7.08 22.55 -16.09
N THR A 135 5.90 23.09 -16.43
CA THR A 135 5.56 24.51 -16.19
C THR A 135 5.62 24.83 -14.71
N ALA A 136 5.00 24.01 -13.86
CA ALA A 136 5.01 24.21 -12.41
C ALA A 136 6.43 24.11 -11.82
N LEU A 137 7.27 23.21 -12.33
CA LEU A 137 8.67 23.12 -11.91
C LEU A 137 9.48 24.35 -12.32
N ALA A 138 9.27 24.87 -13.53
CA ALA A 138 9.91 26.10 -13.98
C ALA A 138 9.47 27.29 -13.11
N SER A 139 8.17 27.45 -12.85
CA SER A 139 7.66 28.48 -11.95
C SER A 139 8.21 28.34 -10.53
N LEU A 140 8.35 27.11 -10.01
CA LEU A 140 8.96 26.88 -8.70
C LEU A 140 10.42 27.34 -8.69
N ARG A 141 11.20 26.98 -9.72
CA ARG A 141 12.59 27.43 -9.88
C ARG A 141 12.69 28.95 -9.90
N ASP A 142 11.81 29.62 -10.63
CA ASP A 142 11.82 31.08 -10.74
C ASP A 142 11.45 31.77 -9.41
N ILE A 143 10.61 31.13 -8.58
CA ILE A 143 10.26 31.63 -7.24
C ILE A 143 11.42 31.50 -6.24
N ILE A 144 12.07 30.33 -6.19
CA ILE A 144 13.07 30.03 -5.13
C ILE A 144 14.52 30.28 -5.56
N GLY A 145 14.77 30.45 -6.87
CA GLY A 145 16.09 30.58 -7.48
C GLY A 145 16.71 29.24 -7.88
N GLU A 146 17.61 29.26 -8.87
CA GLU A 146 18.22 28.05 -9.45
C GLU A 146 19.01 27.23 -8.42
N GLU A 147 19.76 27.87 -7.55
CA GLU A 147 20.57 27.19 -6.52
C GLU A 147 19.68 26.42 -5.53
N ASN A 148 18.63 27.07 -5.05
CA ASN A 148 17.66 26.45 -4.15
C ASN A 148 16.84 25.37 -4.85
N TYR A 149 16.54 25.56 -6.13
CA TYR A 149 15.88 24.55 -6.95
C TYR A 149 16.73 23.29 -7.10
N ALA A 150 18.03 23.43 -7.36
CA ALA A 150 18.97 22.31 -7.40
C ALA A 150 19.00 21.56 -6.06
N LYS A 151 18.94 22.27 -4.93
CA LYS A 151 18.87 21.65 -3.59
C LYS A 151 17.59 20.82 -3.42
N VAL A 152 16.41 21.38 -3.72
CA VAL A 152 15.13 20.68 -3.46
C VAL A 152 14.85 19.53 -4.42
N THR A 153 15.53 19.49 -5.56
CA THR A 153 15.44 18.40 -6.54
C THR A 153 16.47 17.28 -6.30
N ASP A 154 17.49 17.51 -5.47
CA ASP A 154 18.40 16.45 -5.03
C ASP A 154 17.63 15.42 -4.18
N PRO A 155 17.59 14.14 -4.59
CA PRO A 155 16.95 13.07 -3.81
C PRO A 155 17.42 13.00 -2.36
N ARG A 156 18.69 13.34 -2.09
CA ARG A 156 19.27 13.32 -0.73
C ARG A 156 18.65 14.40 0.14
N PHE A 157 18.37 15.56 -0.42
CA PHE A 157 17.71 16.66 0.27
C PHE A 157 16.20 16.40 0.39
N ALA A 158 15.57 15.84 -0.65
CA ALA A 158 14.14 15.54 -0.63
C ALA A 158 13.76 14.38 0.33
N LEU A 159 14.61 13.36 0.46
CA LEU A 159 14.32 12.13 1.24
C LEU A 159 14.95 12.10 2.64
N SER A 160 15.73 13.11 3.04
CA SER A 160 16.47 13.01 4.30
C SER A 160 15.55 12.87 5.53
N SER A 161 14.30 13.34 5.48
CA SER A 161 13.35 13.18 6.60
C SER A 161 12.84 11.74 6.75
N ASP A 162 12.62 11.02 5.65
CA ASP A 162 12.19 9.61 5.70
C ASP A 162 13.32 8.72 6.25
N LEU A 163 14.57 9.00 5.87
CA LEU A 163 15.72 8.31 6.44
C LEU A 163 15.92 8.64 7.92
N ILE A 164 15.72 9.91 8.33
CA ILE A 164 15.82 10.32 9.74
C ILE A 164 14.66 9.72 10.56
N GLN A 165 13.42 9.72 10.07
CA GLN A 165 12.28 9.10 10.75
C GLN A 165 12.40 7.59 10.82
N THR A 166 12.92 6.93 9.78
CA THR A 166 13.16 5.48 9.80
C THR A 166 14.26 5.13 10.81
N ARG A 167 15.31 5.95 10.91
CA ARG A 167 16.35 5.82 11.93
C ARG A 167 15.77 6.04 13.34
N GLN A 168 15.01 7.10 13.56
CA GLN A 168 14.38 7.41 14.85
C GLN A 168 13.35 6.35 15.27
N ARG A 169 12.55 5.80 14.34
CA ARG A 169 11.67 4.66 14.62
C ARG A 169 12.47 3.39 14.94
N GLY A 170 13.55 3.14 14.22
CA GLY A 170 14.45 2.02 14.51
C GLY A 170 15.08 2.13 15.90
N GLU A 171 15.50 3.33 16.30
CA GLU A 171 16.04 3.62 17.62
C GLU A 171 15.00 3.48 18.73
N MET A 172 13.77 3.98 18.54
CA MET A 172 12.67 3.78 19.50
C MET A 172 12.29 2.30 19.67
N ASN A 173 12.22 1.54 18.58
CA ASN A 173 11.90 0.12 18.65
C ASN A 173 13.00 -0.68 19.38
N ARG A 174 14.27 -0.32 19.15
CA ARG A 174 15.41 -0.95 19.83
C ARG A 174 15.48 -0.58 21.32
N ALA A 175 15.12 0.65 21.69
CA ALA A 175 15.01 1.06 23.09
C ALA A 175 13.90 0.27 23.81
N ASN A 176 12.72 0.12 23.18
CA ASN A 176 11.62 -0.65 23.73
C ASN A 176 11.96 -2.16 23.87
N GLU A 177 12.72 -2.74 22.94
CA GLU A 177 13.19 -4.13 23.04
C GLU A 177 14.15 -4.32 24.22
N LEU A 178 15.08 -3.39 24.44
CA LEU A 178 16.00 -3.42 25.58
C LEU A 178 15.28 -3.27 26.92
N ASP A 179 14.25 -2.42 26.99
CA ASP A 179 13.42 -2.27 28.20
C ASP A 179 12.61 -3.55 28.49
N VAL A 180 12.09 -4.22 27.45
CA VAL A 180 11.38 -5.50 27.61
C VAL A 180 12.32 -6.63 28.03
N GLU A 181 13.55 -6.67 27.51
CA GLU A 181 14.57 -7.62 27.93
C GLU A 181 15.04 -7.37 29.37
N ALA A 182 15.20 -6.11 29.78
CA ALA A 182 15.54 -5.74 31.15
C ALA A 182 14.44 -6.14 32.16
N VAL A 183 13.17 -5.90 31.81
CA VAL A 183 12.03 -6.33 32.63
C VAL A 183 11.95 -7.85 32.74
N LYS A 184 12.16 -8.59 31.65
CA LYS A 184 12.19 -10.06 31.67
C LYS A 184 13.35 -10.62 32.51
N LYS A 185 14.53 -9.99 32.42
CA LYS A 185 15.69 -10.41 33.22
C LYS A 185 15.44 -10.18 34.71
N ASN A 186 14.92 -9.01 35.09
CA ASN A 186 14.57 -8.71 36.48
C ASN A 186 13.47 -9.63 37.02
N ALA A 187 12.47 -9.99 36.20
CA ALA A 187 11.45 -10.96 36.58
C ALA A 187 12.04 -12.38 36.80
N SER A 188 12.96 -12.82 35.94
CA SER A 188 13.61 -14.13 36.06
C SER A 188 14.61 -14.22 37.23
N GLU A 189 15.21 -13.10 37.63
CA GLU A 189 16.10 -13.02 38.79
C GLU A 189 15.29 -12.99 40.10
N ALA A 190 14.11 -12.36 40.12
CA ALA A 190 13.17 -12.43 41.24
C ALA A 190 12.63 -13.85 41.46
N GLU A 191 12.31 -14.58 40.39
CA GLU A 191 11.77 -15.96 40.45
C GLU A 191 12.82 -16.99 40.94
N LYS A 192 14.12 -16.71 40.70
CA LYS A 192 15.22 -17.51 41.26
C LYS A 192 15.54 -17.21 42.72
N ALA A 193 15.17 -16.02 43.22
CA ALA A 193 15.33 -15.67 44.63
C ALA A 193 14.25 -16.33 45.52
N GLU A 194 13.04 -16.56 44.99
CA GLU A 194 11.96 -17.21 45.73
C GLU A 194 12.05 -18.75 45.77
N THR A 195 12.78 -19.38 44.84
CA THR A 195 12.92 -20.84 44.77
C THR A 195 14.15 -21.41 45.50
N GLY A 196 14.94 -20.55 46.15
CA GLY A 196 16.15 -20.93 46.90
C GLY A 196 15.98 -21.09 48.42
N SER A 197 14.78 -20.86 48.97
CA SER A 197 14.54 -20.91 50.41
C SER A 197 13.56 -22.02 50.79
N ASP A 198 13.85 -23.27 50.43
CA ASP A 198 13.23 -24.42 51.09
C ASP A 198 14.21 -25.60 51.11
N GLY A 199 14.85 -25.83 52.27
CA GLY A 199 15.65 -27.04 52.48
C GLY A 199 16.66 -27.03 53.63
N ALA A 200 16.18 -27.02 54.88
CA ALA A 200 16.81 -27.73 56.03
C ALA A 200 15.87 -27.58 57.26
N SER A 201 14.94 -28.50 57.50
CA SER A 201 15.10 -29.79 58.21
C SER A 201 15.33 -29.69 59.73
N ASP A 202 14.23 -29.96 60.44
CA ASP A 202 14.10 -30.97 61.51
C ASP A 202 14.56 -30.69 62.97
N LYS A 203 13.77 -31.29 63.88
CA LYS A 203 13.91 -31.54 65.33
C LYS A 203 13.54 -30.45 66.34
N GLY A 204 12.27 -30.50 66.77
CA GLY A 204 11.90 -31.27 67.96
C GLY A 204 12.23 -30.71 69.36
N LYS A 205 11.19 -30.70 70.21
CA LYS A 205 11.16 -31.09 71.64
C LYS A 205 10.55 -30.03 72.60
N SER A 206 9.36 -30.41 73.08
CA SER A 206 8.70 -30.13 74.37
C SER A 206 9.57 -29.67 75.55
N THR A 207 9.05 -28.64 76.25
CA THR A 207 8.78 -28.44 77.71
C THR A 207 8.75 -26.92 77.93
N GLY A 208 7.80 -26.23 78.57
CA GLY A 208 6.83 -26.55 79.61
C GLY A 208 6.97 -25.46 80.67
N GLU A 209 5.92 -24.67 80.90
CA GLU A 209 5.44 -24.13 82.20
C GLU A 209 4.06 -23.50 82.00
#